data_AF-A0A5K1FIM0-F1
#
_entry.id   AF-A0A5K1FIM0-F1
#
_cell.length_a   1.000
_cell.length_b   1.000
_cell.length_c   1.000
_cell.angle_alpha   90.00
_cell.angle_beta   90.00
_cell.angle_gamma   90.00
#
_symmetry.space_group_name_H-M   'P 1'
#
loop_
_entity.id
_entity.type
_entity.pdbx_description
1 polymer ?
#
loop_
_entity_poly.entity_id
_entity_poly.type
_entity_poly.pdbx_seq_one_letter_code
_entity_poly.pdbx_strand_id
1 'polypeptide(L)'
;MGTGLALVDRYEEMQEKYHPGLGDDGWWPFVTHFVGCKHCGSYGDYPMERCLSSMERAFNFADNQILQIYGFTHKSLKTPKIKRTRNESSSKTSFSFDILHLFTDHRTI
;
A
#
# COMPACT_ATOMS: atom_id res chain seq x y z
N MET A 1 -12.95 -7.93 12.73
CA MET A 1 -11.60 -8.08 12.14
C MET A 1 -11.74 -8.79 10.81
N GLY A 2 -11.50 -8.11 9.69
CA GLY A 2 -11.48 -8.75 8.37
C GLY A 2 -10.21 -9.59 8.20
N THR A 3 -10.29 -10.74 7.53
CA THR A 3 -9.11 -11.51 7.17
C THR A 3 -8.30 -10.74 6.11
N GLY A 4 -6.96 -10.82 6.15
CA GLY A 4 -6.11 -10.13 5.17
C GLY A 4 -6.44 -10.51 3.72
N LEU A 5 -6.91 -11.75 3.49
CA LEU A 5 -7.37 -12.20 2.18
C LEU A 5 -8.60 -11.43 1.66
N ALA A 6 -9.57 -11.13 2.51
CA ALA A 6 -10.76 -10.37 2.12
C ALA A 6 -10.47 -8.86 1.99
N LEU A 7 -9.50 -8.37 2.76
CA LEU A 7 -9.11 -6.97 2.74
C LEU A 7 -8.42 -6.58 1.44
N VAL A 8 -7.58 -7.48 0.92
CA VAL A 8 -6.80 -7.26 -0.30
C VAL A 8 -7.67 -6.98 -1.51
N ASP A 9 -8.88 -7.56 -1.57
CA ASP A 9 -9.80 -7.36 -2.69
C ASP A 9 -10.38 -5.94 -2.76
N ARG A 10 -10.23 -5.14 -1.71
CA ARG A 10 -10.69 -3.74 -1.65
C ARG A 10 -9.57 -2.72 -1.81
N TYR A 11 -8.32 -3.14 -1.99
CA TYR A 11 -7.20 -2.19 -2.05
C TYR A 11 -7.29 -1.23 -3.23
N GLU A 12 -7.73 -1.70 -4.40
CA GLU A 12 -7.90 -0.83 -5.56
C GLU A 12 -8.94 0.26 -5.28
N GLU A 13 -10.08 -0.08 -4.68
CA GLU A 13 -11.08 0.89 -4.22
C GLU A 13 -10.51 1.83 -3.15
N MET A 14 -9.68 1.31 -2.25
CA MET A 14 -9.04 2.10 -1.19
C MET A 14 -8.05 3.12 -1.75
N GLN A 15 -7.25 2.76 -2.76
CA GLN A 15 -6.31 3.68 -3.39
C GLN A 15 -7.00 4.82 -4.15
N GLU A 16 -8.21 4.59 -4.67
CA GLU A 16 -8.97 5.59 -5.40
C GLU A 16 -9.73 6.56 -4.48
N LYS A 17 -10.30 6.04 -3.39
CA LYS A 17 -11.23 6.80 -2.53
C LYS A 17 -10.58 7.36 -1.27
N TYR A 18 -9.57 6.69 -0.73
CA TYR A 18 -8.99 7.02 0.57
C TYR A 18 -7.51 7.33 0.45
N HIS A 19 -7.05 8.21 1.34
CA HIS A 19 -5.67 8.68 1.38
C HIS A 19 -5.10 8.39 2.77
N PRO A 20 -3.85 7.92 2.88
CA PRO A 20 -3.22 7.68 4.18
C PRO A 20 -3.14 9.01 4.95
N GLY A 21 -3.67 9.03 6.18
CA GLY A 21 -3.60 10.20 7.08
C GLY A 21 -4.94 10.85 7.44
N LEU A 22 -6.06 10.53 6.77
CA LEU A 22 -7.39 11.01 7.20
C LEU A 22 -7.92 10.15 8.36
N GLY A 23 -7.92 10.74 9.56
CA GLY A 23 -8.35 10.10 10.81
C GLY A 23 -9.83 9.73 10.88
N ASP A 24 -10.69 10.28 10.02
CA ASP A 24 -12.14 10.31 10.30
C ASP A 24 -13.02 9.64 9.24
N ASP A 25 -12.52 8.59 8.57
CA ASP A 25 -13.37 7.56 7.94
C ASP A 25 -12.71 6.16 7.80
N GLY A 26 -11.48 5.92 8.25
CA GLY A 26 -11.04 4.59 8.72
C GLY A 26 -10.90 3.41 7.73
N TRP A 27 -10.98 3.61 6.41
CA TRP A 27 -10.88 2.48 5.45
C TRP A 27 -9.44 2.09 5.07
N TRP A 28 -8.40 2.83 5.47
CA TRP A 28 -7.00 2.50 5.18
C TRP A 28 -6.40 1.59 6.26
N PRO A 29 -6.04 0.33 5.96
CA PRO A 29 -5.56 -0.58 6.98
C PRO A 29 -4.09 -0.32 7.33
N PHE A 30 -3.80 -0.12 8.62
CA PHE A 30 -2.42 -0.06 9.11
C PHE A 30 -1.72 -1.43 9.05
N VAL A 31 -2.46 -2.51 9.35
CA VAL A 31 -1.94 -3.88 9.32
C VAL A 31 -2.86 -4.77 8.51
N THR A 32 -2.26 -5.53 7.59
CA THR A 32 -2.94 -6.63 6.88
C THR A 32 -2.38 -7.95 7.35
N HIS A 33 -3.17 -8.66 8.15
CA HIS A 33 -2.75 -9.94 8.71
C HIS A 33 -3.34 -11.12 7.91
N PHE A 34 -2.45 -11.95 7.35
CA PHE A 34 -2.81 -13.12 6.54
C PHE A 34 -2.95 -14.39 7.38
N VAL A 35 -3.96 -14.42 8.24
CA VAL A 35 -4.31 -15.61 9.04
C VAL A 35 -4.54 -16.82 8.12
N GLY A 36 -3.95 -17.96 8.46
CA GLY A 36 -4.10 -19.22 7.71
C GLY A 36 -3.14 -19.39 6.52
N CYS A 37 -2.41 -18.34 6.13
CA CYS A 37 -1.36 -18.42 5.10
C CYS A 37 -0.02 -18.84 5.72
N LYS A 38 0.44 -20.06 5.42
CA LYS A 38 1.72 -20.60 5.92
C LYS A 38 2.70 -20.79 4.76
N HIS A 39 3.74 -19.98 4.71
CA HIS A 39 4.75 -20.00 3.63
C HIS A 39 5.80 -21.09 3.83
N CYS A 40 6.01 -21.52 5.07
CA CYS A 40 7.04 -22.50 5.42
C CYS A 40 6.39 -23.84 5.78
N GLY A 41 6.53 -24.83 4.90
CA GLY A 41 6.49 -26.28 5.19
C GLY A 41 5.23 -26.92 5.76
N SER A 42 4.17 -26.15 6.05
CA SER A 42 2.93 -26.66 6.66
C SER A 42 1.75 -26.48 5.72
N TYR A 43 0.79 -27.41 5.78
CA TYR A 43 -0.55 -27.20 5.23
C TYR A 43 -1.15 -25.92 5.85
N GLY A 44 -1.49 -24.96 4.98
CA GLY A 44 -2.24 -23.76 5.29
C GLY A 44 -3.74 -23.98 5.07
N ASP A 45 -4.56 -23.09 5.63
CA ASP A 45 -6.02 -23.16 5.50
C ASP A 45 -6.50 -22.69 4.12
N TYR A 46 -5.61 -22.03 3.37
CA TYR A 46 -5.84 -21.50 2.03
C TYR A 46 -4.77 -21.99 1.04
N PRO A 47 -5.11 -22.10 -0.26
CA PRO A 47 -4.13 -22.51 -1.27
C PRO A 47 -2.98 -21.49 -1.34
N MET A 48 -1.76 -22.01 -1.47
CA MET A 48 -0.52 -21.23 -1.45
C MET A 48 -0.54 -20.09 -2.47
N GLU A 49 -1.04 -20.34 -3.69
CA GLU A 49 -1.14 -19.35 -4.76
C GLU A 49 -2.01 -18.14 -4.38
N ARG A 50 -3.13 -18.38 -3.69
CA ARG A 50 -4.01 -17.30 -3.22
C ARG A 50 -3.32 -16.48 -2.13
N CYS A 51 -2.64 -17.13 -1.20
CA CYS A 51 -1.88 -16.44 -0.16
C CYS A 51 -0.76 -15.58 -0.74
N LEU A 52 0.04 -16.13 -1.66
CA LEU A 52 1.15 -15.41 -2.30
C LEU A 52 0.65 -14.22 -3.11
N SER A 53 -0.32 -14.43 -3.99
CA SER A 53 -0.87 -13.33 -4.81
C SER A 53 -1.52 -12.23 -3.96
N SER A 54 -2.20 -12.59 -2.87
CA SER A 54 -2.76 -11.59 -1.95
C SER A 54 -1.68 -10.84 -1.15
N MET A 55 -0.60 -11.53 -0.75
CA MET A 55 0.54 -10.91 -0.08
C MET A 55 1.30 -9.95 -1.00
N GLU A 56 1.55 -10.34 -2.26
CA GLU A 56 2.17 -9.46 -3.25
C GLU A 56 1.35 -8.19 -3.49
N ARG A 57 0.02 -8.31 -3.55
CA ARG A 57 -0.88 -7.14 -3.65
C ARG A 57 -0.76 -6.24 -2.42
N ALA A 58 -0.75 -6.80 -1.22
CA ALA A 58 -0.58 -6.03 0.01
C ALA A 58 0.79 -5.35 0.09
N PHE A 59 1.84 -6.03 -0.35
CA PHE A 59 3.18 -5.46 -0.43
C PHE A 59 3.21 -4.28 -1.40
N ASN A 60 2.71 -4.43 -2.63
CA ASN A 60 2.70 -3.36 -3.61
C ASN A 60 1.82 -2.17 -3.19
N PHE A 61 0.74 -2.43 -2.43
CA PHE A 61 -0.11 -1.39 -1.86
C PHE A 61 0.64 -0.55 -0.82
N ALA A 62 1.39 -1.21 0.08
CA ALA A 62 2.25 -0.53 1.04
C ALA A 62 3.43 0.19 0.37
N ASP A 63 4.11 -0.47 -0.57
CA ASP A 63 5.28 0.04 -1.27
C ASP A 63 4.96 1.28 -2.11
N ASN A 64 3.74 1.38 -2.66
CA ASN A 64 3.26 2.59 -3.34
C ASN A 64 3.31 3.84 -2.45
N GLN A 65 3.12 3.72 -1.13
CA GLN A 65 3.20 4.86 -0.21
C GLN A 65 4.62 5.45 -0.18
N ILE A 66 5.64 4.60 -0.34
CA ILE A 66 7.05 5.00 -0.36
C ILE A 66 7.49 5.40 -1.78
N LEU A 67 7.12 4.63 -2.80
CA LEU A 67 7.47 4.91 -4.19
C LEU A 67 6.96 6.26 -4.67
N GLN A 68 5.79 6.69 -4.19
CA GLN A 68 5.23 8.00 -4.50
C GLN A 68 6.15 9.15 -4.08
N ILE A 69 6.83 9.02 -2.93
CA ILE A 69 7.83 9.99 -2.45
C ILE A 69 8.96 10.14 -3.48
N TYR A 70 9.39 9.03 -4.08
CA TYR A 70 10.43 9.01 -5.11
C TYR A 70 9.91 9.40 -6.51
N GLY A 71 8.61 9.60 -6.68
CA GLY A 71 7.99 9.89 -7.97
C GLY A 71 7.79 8.65 -8.84
N PHE A 72 7.60 7.49 -8.22
CA PHE A 72 7.26 6.22 -8.86
C PHE A 72 5.94 5.66 -8.31
N THR A 73 5.37 4.69 -9.01
CA THR A 73 4.26 3.89 -8.51
C THR A 73 4.22 2.57 -9.26
N HIS A 74 3.69 1.51 -8.66
CA HIS A 74 3.39 0.26 -9.37
C HIS A 74 2.37 0.49 -10.48
N LYS A 75 2.51 -0.23 -11.59
CA LYS A 75 1.54 -0.19 -12.71
C LYS A 75 0.18 -0.74 -12.30
N SER A 76 0.19 -1.77 -11.45
CA SER A 76 -0.98 -2.37 -10.80
C SER A 76 -0.50 -3.11 -9.54
N LEU A 77 -1.40 -3.35 -8.57
CA LEU A 77 -1.04 -4.09 -7.36
C LEU A 77 -0.69 -5.56 -7.61
N LYS A 78 -1.04 -6.10 -8.78
CA LYS A 78 -0.80 -7.50 -9.17
C LYS A 78 0.60 -7.74 -9.74
N THR A 79 1.39 -6.68 -9.97
CA THR A 79 2.71 -6.82 -10.59
C THR A 79 3.73 -5.93 -9.91
N PRO A 80 4.99 -6.37 -9.77
CA PRO A 80 6.06 -5.56 -9.18
C PRO A 80 6.60 -4.48 -10.15
N LYS A 81 5.94 -4.28 -11.30
CA LYS A 81 6.43 -3.37 -12.34
C LYS A 81 6.10 -1.93 -11.97
N ILE A 82 7.13 -1.10 -11.83
CA ILE A 82 6.97 0.33 -11.55
C ILE A 82 6.84 1.17 -12.83
N LYS A 83 6.19 2.32 -12.71
CA LYS A 83 6.15 3.41 -13.69
C LYS A 83 6.57 4.71 -13.00
N ARG A 84 7.15 5.63 -13.76
CA ARG A 84 7.46 6.99 -13.30
C ARG A 84 6.18 7.81 -13.27
N THR A 85 6.01 8.60 -12.22
CA THR A 85 4.87 9.50 -12.00
C THR A 85 5.21 10.95 -12.39
N ARG A 86 6.50 11.33 -12.35
CA ARG A 86 6.98 12.67 -12.76
C ARG A 86 8.03 12.61 -13.86
N ASN A 87 8.00 13.59 -14.77
CA ASN A 87 9.08 13.83 -15.73
C ASN A 87 10.32 14.33 -14.99
N GLU A 88 11.52 13.95 -15.44
CA GLU A 88 12.77 14.49 -14.89
C GLU A 88 12.86 15.98 -15.22
N SER A 89 12.42 16.83 -14.29
CA SER A 89 12.90 18.20 -14.23
C SER A 89 14.22 18.17 -13.46
N SER A 90 15.25 18.77 -14.05
CA SER A 90 16.64 18.81 -13.60
C SER A 90 16.90 19.54 -12.27
N SER A 91 15.87 19.84 -11.49
CA SER A 91 16.05 20.23 -10.10
C SER A 91 15.99 18.98 -9.24
N LYS A 92 17.15 18.52 -8.75
CA LYS A 92 17.20 17.74 -7.51
C LYS A 92 16.73 18.66 -6.39
N THR A 93 15.43 18.91 -6.31
CA THR A 93 14.83 19.59 -5.17
C THR A 93 15.03 18.64 -4.00
N SER A 94 15.71 19.15 -2.97
CA SER A 94 15.91 18.55 -1.66
C SER A 94 14.75 17.63 -1.31
N PHE A 95 15.01 16.32 -1.23
CA PHE A 95 14.09 15.37 -0.63
C PHE A 95 14.01 15.70 0.86
N SER A 96 13.09 16.59 1.23
CA SER A 96 12.68 16.67 2.62
C SER A 96 11.85 15.42 2.88
N PHE A 97 12.37 14.53 3.72
CA PHE A 97 11.56 13.44 4.30
C PHE A 97 10.63 14.09 5.32
N ASP A 98 9.66 14.87 4.83
CA ASP A 98 8.66 15.50 5.67
C ASP A 98 7.63 14.43 6.04
N ILE A 99 8.01 13.53 6.97
CA ILE A 99 7.04 12.81 7.82
C ILE A 99 5.98 13.82 8.30
N LEU A 100 6.41 15.03 8.61
CA LEU A 100 5.55 16.13 8.99
C LEU A 100 4.45 16.41 7.96
N HIS A 101 4.66 16.43 6.64
CA HIS A 101 3.56 16.73 5.69
C HIS A 101 2.47 15.64 5.57
N LEU A 102 2.75 14.41 6.01
CA LEU A 102 1.71 13.36 6.19
C LEU A 102 0.93 13.54 7.49
N PHE A 103 1.45 14.31 8.45
CA PHE A 103 0.86 14.57 9.78
C PHE A 103 0.51 16.05 10.03
N THR A 104 0.84 16.98 9.14
CA THR A 104 0.70 18.45 9.33
C THR A 104 -0.47 19.06 8.57
N ASP A 105 -1.37 18.27 7.98
CA ASP A 105 -2.72 18.78 7.68
C ASP A 105 -3.61 18.81 8.95
N HIS A 106 -2.99 19.06 10.10
CA HIS A 106 -3.66 19.32 11.38
C HIS A 106 -3.90 20.84 11.56
N ARG A 107 -4.18 21.54 10.46
CA ARG A 107 -4.55 22.95 10.51
C ARG A 107 -5.78 23.25 9.66
N THR A 108 -6.87 22.56 9.95
CA THR A 108 -8.19 23.20 10.06
C THR A 108 -9.15 22.29 10.81
N ILE A 109 -9.58 22.80 11.97
CA ILE A 109 -10.67 22.34 12.87
C ILE A 109 -10.26 21.25 13.86
#